data_AF-A0A3E4GM70-F1
#
_entry.id   AF-A0A3E4GM70-F1
#
_cell.length_a   1.000
_cell.length_b   1.000
_cell.length_c   1.000
_cell.angle_alpha   90.00
_cell.angle_beta   90.00
_cell.angle_gamma   90.00
#
_symmetry.space_group_name_H-M   'P 1'
#
loop_
_entity.id
_entity.type
_entity.pdbx_description
1 polymer ?
#
loop_
_entity_poly.entity_id
_entity_poly.type
_entity_poly.pdbx_seq_one_letter_code
_entity_poly.pdbx_strand_id
1 'polypeptide(L)'
;MIKDLMYIELKTGYSDDGPAWIGYVKTSKTKKTIYFNDHAFQKYNGGYSNYVDIENGDEYWISGLKKRESNRHWAGHGKIMIDRRAVNEYLTLIGEKELPLNLFEIIDIEDRFPVERVNNLLNDKE
;
A
#
# COMPACT_ATOMS: atom_id res chain seq x y z
N MET A 1 16.45 6.72 2.81
CA MET A 1 15.09 6.15 2.86
C MET A 1 14.27 6.99 1.94
N ILE A 2 13.57 6.37 1.00
CA ILE A 2 12.78 7.09 0.00
C ILE A 2 11.33 7.02 0.47
N LYS A 3 10.65 8.17 0.43
CA LYS A 3 9.20 8.24 0.60
C LYS A 3 8.59 8.18 -0.78
N ASP A 4 7.90 7.09 -1.07
CA ASP A 4 7.20 6.90 -2.33
C ASP A 4 5.70 6.87 -2.02
N LEU A 5 4.88 7.51 -2.87
CA LEU A 5 3.43 7.40 -2.78
C LEU A 5 2.99 6.16 -3.57
N MET A 6 2.35 5.20 -2.90
CA MET A 6 2.01 3.91 -3.51
C MET A 6 0.55 3.52 -3.27
N TYR A 7 0.09 2.57 -4.08
CA TYR A 7 -1.15 1.83 -3.88
C TYR A 7 -0.85 0.50 -3.18
N ILE A 8 -1.64 0.17 -2.16
CA ILE A 8 -1.51 -1.03 -1.33
C ILE A 8 -2.89 -1.67 -1.21
N GLU A 9 -3.04 -2.95 -1.49
CA GLU A 9 -4.32 -3.68 -1.36
C GLU A 9 -4.09 -5.03 -0.70
N LEU A 10 -4.86 -5.33 0.34
CA LEU A 10 -4.86 -6.65 0.98
C LEU A 10 -5.57 -7.67 0.08
N LYS A 11 -4.91 -8.78 -0.23
CA LYS A 11 -5.45 -9.86 -1.07
C LYS A 11 -5.92 -11.05 -0.26
N THR A 12 -5.25 -11.36 0.86
CA THR A 12 -5.64 -12.50 1.71
C THR A 12 -7.08 -12.37 2.20
N GLY A 13 -7.90 -13.38 1.88
CA GLY A 13 -9.31 -13.41 2.28
C GLY A 13 -10.24 -12.54 1.43
N TYR A 14 -9.73 -11.89 0.37
CA TYR A 14 -10.51 -10.99 -0.48
C TYR A 14 -10.31 -11.29 -1.97
N SER A 15 -11.42 -11.51 -2.68
CA SER A 15 -11.42 -11.75 -4.13
C SER A 15 -11.43 -10.41 -4.91
N ASP A 16 -10.38 -9.60 -4.76
CA ASP A 16 -10.23 -8.23 -5.32
C ASP A 16 -11.00 -7.09 -4.61
N ASP A 17 -11.75 -7.43 -3.57
CA ASP A 17 -12.53 -6.47 -2.77
C ASP A 17 -11.84 -6.09 -1.45
N GLY A 18 -10.53 -6.30 -1.37
CA GLY A 18 -9.79 -6.08 -0.14
C GLY A 18 -9.72 -4.61 0.27
N PRO A 19 -9.49 -4.31 1.55
CA PRO A 19 -9.08 -2.99 1.99
C PRO A 19 -7.89 -2.50 1.15
N ALA A 20 -7.98 -1.26 0.63
CA ALA A 20 -6.93 -0.69 -0.20
C ALA A 20 -6.63 0.77 0.15
N TRP A 21 -5.36 1.13 0.03
CA TRP A 21 -4.83 2.42 0.44
C TRP A 21 -4.02 3.09 -0.66
N ILE A 22 -4.05 4.41 -0.66
CA ILE A 22 -3.04 5.26 -1.28
C ILE A 22 -2.35 6.03 -0.16
N GLY A 23 -1.06 5.80 0.03
CA GLY A 23 -0.32 6.42 1.11
C GLY A 23 1.19 6.38 0.92
N TYR A 24 1.88 7.22 1.69
CA TYR A 24 3.33 7.30 1.65
C TYR A 24 3.94 6.08 2.33
N VAL A 25 4.77 5.37 1.59
CA VAL A 25 5.53 4.24 2.09
C VAL A 25 6.96 4.64 2.40
N LYS A 26 7.61 3.86 3.25
CA LYS A 26 9.05 3.94 3.49
C LYS A 26 9.70 2.68 2.91
N THR A 27 10.79 2.84 2.16
CA THR A 27 11.57 1.70 1.66
C THR A 27 12.87 1.51 2.43
N SER A 28 13.28 0.24 2.61
CA SER A 28 14.61 -0.09 3.14
C SER A 28 15.71 0.44 2.20
N LYS A 29 16.96 0.55 2.71
CA LYS A 29 18.09 1.05 1.90
C LYS A 29 18.30 0.25 0.60
N THR A 30 18.02 -1.05 0.64
CA THR A 30 18.12 -1.97 -0.51
C THR A 30 16.84 -2.05 -1.33
N LYS A 31 15.77 -1.34 -0.93
CA LYS A 31 14.41 -1.38 -1.51
C LYS A 31 13.75 -2.77 -1.49
N LYS A 32 14.30 -3.72 -0.72
CA LYS A 32 13.74 -5.08 -0.59
C LYS A 32 12.51 -5.12 0.33
N THR A 33 12.37 -4.14 1.21
CA THR A 33 11.29 -4.07 2.20
C THR A 33 10.56 -2.75 2.06
N ILE A 34 9.23 -2.82 2.06
CA ILE A 34 8.32 -1.67 2.09
C ILE A 34 7.71 -1.63 3.49
N TYR A 35 7.65 -0.46 4.11
CA TYR A 35 6.99 -0.23 5.40
C TYR A 35 5.83 0.73 5.19
N PHE A 36 4.67 0.37 5.71
CA PHE A 36 3.47 1.21 5.63
C PHE A 36 2.49 0.81 6.72
N ASN A 37 1.94 1.79 7.43
CA ASN A 37 0.85 1.62 8.39
C ASN A 37 1.10 0.53 9.47
N ASP A 38 2.27 0.56 10.12
CA ASP A 38 2.74 -0.46 11.09
C ASP A 38 2.99 -1.87 10.52
N HIS A 39 3.03 -2.02 9.20
CA HIS A 39 3.35 -3.27 8.52
C HIS A 39 4.69 -3.20 7.78
N ALA A 40 5.26 -4.36 7.49
CA ALA A 40 6.45 -4.51 6.64
C ALA A 40 6.26 -5.64 5.63
N PHE A 41 6.52 -5.30 4.37
CA PHE A 41 6.25 -6.15 3.23
C PHE A 41 7.54 -6.50 2.51
N GLN A 42 7.67 -7.77 2.13
CA GLN A 42 8.73 -8.23 1.24
C GLN A 42 8.14 -8.75 -0.06
N LYS A 43 8.96 -8.72 -1.12
CA LYS A 43 8.53 -9.19 -2.43
C LYS A 43 8.17 -10.67 -2.37
N TYR A 44 7.03 -11.01 -2.95
CA TYR A 44 6.48 -12.35 -3.00
C TYR A 44 5.98 -12.64 -4.42
N ASN A 45 6.10 -13.89 -4.88
CA ASN A 45 5.62 -14.29 -6.20
C ASN A 45 4.33 -15.12 -6.02
N GLY A 46 3.24 -14.44 -5.66
CA GLY A 46 1.92 -15.04 -5.56
C GLY A 46 1.18 -15.05 -6.90
N GLY A 47 0.07 -15.78 -6.97
CA GLY A 47 -0.77 -15.81 -8.17
C GLY A 47 -1.54 -14.50 -8.40
N TYR A 48 -1.96 -13.84 -7.31
CA TYR A 48 -2.78 -12.62 -7.32
C TYR A 48 -2.20 -11.50 -6.44
N SER A 49 -0.99 -11.68 -5.94
CA SER A 49 -0.28 -10.80 -5.01
C SER A 49 1.19 -10.70 -5.41
N ASN A 50 1.85 -9.61 -5.03
CA ASN A 50 3.27 -9.40 -5.32
C ASN A 50 4.11 -9.07 -4.08
N TYR A 51 3.47 -8.97 -2.91
CA TYR A 51 4.11 -8.79 -1.61
C TYR A 51 3.43 -9.66 -0.56
N VAL A 52 4.18 -9.96 0.50
CA VAL A 52 3.66 -10.61 1.71
C VAL A 52 4.11 -9.81 2.92
N ASP A 53 3.23 -9.66 3.90
CA ASP A 53 3.57 -9.12 5.21
C ASP A 53 4.48 -10.11 5.97
N ILE A 54 5.57 -9.60 6.50
CA ILE A 54 6.65 -10.40 7.11
C ILE A 54 6.21 -11.03 8.44
N GLU A 55 5.29 -10.39 9.16
CA GLU A 55 4.89 -10.77 10.51
C GLU A 55 3.72 -11.75 10.48
N ASN A 56 2.70 -11.49 9.66
CA ASN A 56 1.46 -12.29 9.66
C ASN A 56 1.25 -13.19 8.43
N GLY A 57 2.03 -13.00 7.36
CA GLY A 57 1.92 -13.80 6.14
C GLY A 57 0.77 -13.40 5.19
N ASP A 58 0.07 -12.29 5.47
CA ASP A 58 -0.96 -11.77 4.58
C ASP A 58 -0.36 -11.30 3.26
N GLU A 59 -1.04 -11.61 2.16
CA GLU A 59 -0.62 -11.29 0.81
C GLU A 59 -1.21 -9.96 0.36
N TYR A 60 -0.39 -9.16 -0.30
CA TYR A 60 -0.73 -7.82 -0.75
C TYR A 60 -0.40 -7.61 -2.22
N TRP A 61 -1.19 -6.75 -2.86
CA TRP A 61 -0.84 -6.10 -4.10
C TRP A 61 -0.31 -4.69 -3.80
N ILE A 62 0.96 -4.44 -4.10
CA ILE A 62 1.61 -3.14 -3.93
C ILE A 62 2.19 -2.66 -5.25
N SER A 63 1.82 -1.46 -5.66
CA SER A 63 2.30 -0.85 -6.90
C SER A 63 2.46 0.66 -6.78
N GLY A 64 3.15 1.28 -7.74
CA GLY A 64 3.05 2.73 -7.91
C GLY A 64 1.62 3.17 -8.23
N LEU A 65 1.38 4.48 -8.16
CA LEU A 65 0.11 5.06 -8.56
C LEU A 65 -0.10 4.95 -10.07
N LYS A 66 -1.35 4.71 -10.48
CA LYS A 66 -1.72 4.65 -11.90
C LYS A 66 -2.54 5.88 -12.27
N LYS A 67 -2.49 6.24 -13.55
CA LYS A 67 -3.36 7.28 -14.11
C LYS A 67 -4.79 6.75 -14.27
N ARG A 68 -5.76 7.66 -14.32
CA ARG A 68 -7.18 7.37 -14.63
C ARG A 68 -7.84 6.37 -13.66
N GLU A 69 -7.51 6.46 -12.37
CA GLU A 69 -8.20 5.70 -11.30
C GLU A 69 -8.15 4.17 -11.44
N SER A 70 -7.21 3.63 -12.23
CA SER A 70 -7.10 2.20 -12.56
C SER A 70 -6.28 1.38 -11.55
N ASN A 71 -6.15 1.89 -10.32
CA ASN A 71 -5.33 1.27 -9.28
C ASN A 71 -5.91 -0.06 -8.79
N ARG A 72 -7.20 -0.07 -8.43
CA ARG A 72 -7.92 -1.30 -8.05
C ARG A 72 -8.22 -2.15 -9.30
N HIS A 73 -8.31 -3.46 -9.12
CA HIS A 73 -8.72 -4.39 -10.17
C HIS A 73 -10.13 -4.02 -10.70
N TRP A 74 -10.40 -4.29 -11.97
CA TRP A 74 -11.66 -3.87 -12.64
C TRP A 74 -12.90 -4.54 -12.04
N ALA A 75 -12.74 -5.74 -11.45
CA ALA A 75 -13.79 -6.47 -10.75
C ALA A 75 -13.77 -6.22 -9.23
N GLY A 76 -12.85 -5.37 -8.74
CA GLY A 76 -12.73 -5.02 -7.34
C GLY A 76 -13.66 -3.88 -6.96
N HIS A 77 -14.22 -3.96 -5.77
CA HIS A 77 -15.17 -3.01 -5.20
C HIS A 77 -14.62 -2.36 -3.92
N GLY A 78 -15.40 -1.44 -3.36
CA GLY A 78 -15.07 -0.75 -2.13
C GLY A 78 -14.21 0.49 -2.34
N LYS A 79 -14.19 1.34 -1.31
CA LYS A 79 -13.44 2.59 -1.36
C LYS A 79 -11.93 2.34 -1.22
N ILE A 80 -11.15 3.23 -1.81
CA ILE A 80 -9.72 3.34 -1.58
C ILE A 80 -9.51 4.43 -0.53
N MET A 81 -8.88 4.06 0.58
CA MET A 81 -8.52 4.99 1.64
C MET A 81 -7.27 5.77 1.21
N ILE A 82 -7.41 7.07 0.99
CA ILE A 82 -6.30 7.93 0.60
C ILE A 82 -5.85 8.78 1.78
N ASP A 83 -4.55 8.82 2.02
CA ASP A 83 -3.95 9.74 2.98
C ASP A 83 -4.29 11.18 2.59
N ARG A 84 -4.83 11.96 3.54
CA ARG A 84 -5.13 13.38 3.37
C ARG A 84 -3.96 14.16 2.75
N ARG A 85 -2.73 13.82 3.12
CA ARG A 85 -1.50 14.45 2.62
C ARG A 85 -1.27 14.17 1.12
N ALA A 86 -1.74 13.03 0.63
CA ALA A 86 -1.54 12.56 -0.74
C ALA A 86 -2.59 13.08 -1.73
N VAL A 87 -3.70 13.66 -1.25
CA VAL A 87 -4.84 14.06 -2.09
C VAL A 87 -4.41 14.95 -3.26
N ASN A 88 -3.66 16.03 -3.00
CA ASN A 88 -3.25 16.98 -4.04
C ASN A 88 -2.30 16.35 -5.07
N GLU A 89 -1.38 15.50 -4.60
CA GLU A 89 -0.43 14.79 -5.47
C GLU A 89 -1.15 13.79 -6.37
N TYR A 90 -2.11 13.04 -5.81
CA TYR A 90 -2.92 12.09 -6.56
C TYR A 90 -3.82 12.78 -7.58
N LEU A 91 -4.51 13.86 -7.21
CA LEU A 91 -5.32 14.67 -8.12
C LEU A 91 -4.51 15.20 -9.30
N THR A 92 -3.31 15.72 -9.03
CA THR A 92 -2.37 16.15 -10.08
C THR A 92 -1.98 15.01 -11.01
N LEU A 93 -1.75 13.81 -10.47
CA LEU A 93 -1.40 12.64 -11.26
C LEU A 93 -2.54 12.19 -12.20
N ILE A 94 -3.78 12.19 -11.72
CA ILE A 94 -4.94 11.76 -12.50
C ILE A 94 -5.53 12.87 -13.39
N GLY A 95 -5.15 14.13 -13.14
CA GLY A 95 -5.62 15.30 -13.89
C GLY A 95 -7.01 15.80 -13.46
N GLU A 96 -7.45 15.42 -12.27
CA GLU A 96 -8.77 15.75 -11.73
C GLU A 96 -8.69 16.91 -10.73
N LYS A 97 -9.79 17.64 -10.57
CA LYS A 97 -9.88 18.76 -9.63
C LYS A 97 -10.31 18.33 -8.23
N GLU A 98 -11.11 17.28 -8.15
CA GLU A 98 -11.70 16.79 -6.91
C GLU A 98 -11.70 15.27 -6.90
N LEU A 99 -11.59 14.67 -5.71
CA LEU A 99 -11.61 13.22 -5.56
C LEU A 99 -13.06 12.71 -5.68
N PRO A 100 -13.33 11.67 -6.48
CA PRO A 100 -14.63 11.02 -6.48
C PRO A 100 -14.87 10.30 -5.14
N LEU A 101 -15.65 10.93 -4.26
CA LEU A 101 -15.89 10.43 -2.89
C LEU A 101 -16.69 9.12 -2.83
N ASN A 102 -17.27 8.69 -3.95
CA ASN A 102 -17.84 7.35 -4.11
C ASN A 102 -16.77 6.26 -4.22
N LEU A 103 -15.57 6.60 -4.72
CA LEU A 103 -14.43 5.69 -4.88
C LEU A 103 -13.38 5.85 -3.79
N PHE A 104 -13.29 7.04 -3.18
CA PHE A 104 -12.26 7.37 -2.22
C PHE A 104 -12.83 7.76 -0.85
N GLU A 105 -12.07 7.43 0.19
CA GLU A 105 -12.26 7.93 1.54
C GLU A 105 -10.97 8.60 2.01
N ILE A 106 -11.06 9.85 2.45
CA ILE A 106 -9.89 10.59 2.92
C ILE A 106 -9.68 10.28 4.40
N ILE A 107 -8.50 9.74 4.74
CA ILE A 107 -8.12 9.40 6.10
C ILE A 107 -6.77 10.02 6.48
N ASP A 108 -6.50 10.11 7.78
CA ASP A 108 -5.19 10.49 8.29
C ASP A 108 -4.39 9.22 8.56
N ILE A 109 -3.29 9.01 7.81
CA ILE A 109 -2.40 7.85 7.97
C ILE A 109 -1.14 8.30 8.71
N GLU A 110 -0.88 7.68 9.86
CA GLU A 110 0.33 7.96 10.63
C GLU A 110 1.54 7.24 10.03
N ASP A 111 2.70 7.90 10.02
CA ASP A 111 3.98 7.33 9.59
C ASP A 111 4.54 6.34 10.63
N ARG A 112 3.84 5.21 10.85
CA ARG A 112 4.28 4.11 11.71
C ARG A 112 5.01 3.07 10.89
N PHE A 113 6.30 2.89 11.17
CA PHE A 113 7.18 1.97 10.43
C PHE A 113 7.91 1.05 11.41
N PRO A 114 7.61 -0.26 11.44
CA PRO A 114 8.11 -1.20 12.44
C PRO A 114 9.54 -1.67 12.13
N VAL A 115 10.45 -0.76 11.78
CA VAL A 115 11.78 -1.10 11.24
C VAL A 115 12.61 -1.92 12.24
N GLU A 116 12.68 -1.49 13.50
CA GLU A 116 13.44 -2.22 14.54
C GLU A 116 12.82 -3.59 14.83
N ARG A 117 11.49 -3.63 15.00
CA ARG A 117 10.72 -4.86 15.27
C ARG A 117 10.95 -5.91 14.17
N VAL A 118 10.88 -5.50 12.91
CA VAL A 118 11.03 -6.38 11.74
C VAL A 118 12.49 -6.81 11.55
N ASN A 119 13.46 -5.93 11.79
CA ASN A 119 14.87 -6.31 11.71
C ASN A 119 15.21 -7.40 12.74
N ASN A 120 14.72 -7.29 13.97
CA ASN A 120 14.94 -8.31 15.00
C ASN A 120 14.33 -9.66 14.56
N LEU A 121 13.09 -9.66 14.07
CA LEU A 121 12.42 -10.87 13.60
C LEU A 121 13.11 -11.54 12.42
N LEU A 122 13.75 -10.78 11.53
CA LEU A 122 14.52 -11.34 10.41
C LEU A 122 15.87 -11.90 10.87
N ASN A 123 16.54 -11.25 11.83
CA ASN A 123 17.81 -11.72 12.38
C ASN A 123 17.64 -12.96 13.28
N ASP A 124 16.52 -13.09 13.99
CA ASP A 124 16.21 -14.26 14.82
C ASP A 124 15.88 -15.52 13.99
N LYS A 125 15.68 -15.36 12.67
CA LYS A 125 15.40 -16.46 11.72
C LYS A 125 16.67 -16.98 11.03
N GLU A 126 17.83 -16.36 11.24
CA GLU A 126 19.16 -16.84 10.77
C GLU A 126 19.86 -17.71 11.83
#